data_AF-A0AAF0MRV2-F1
#
_entry.id   AF-A0AAF0MRV2-F1
#
_cell.length_a   1.000
_cell.length_b   1.000
_cell.length_c   1.000
_cell.angle_alpha   90.00
_cell.angle_beta   90.00
_cell.angle_gamma   90.00
#
_symmetry.space_group_name_H-M   'P 1'
#
loop_
_entity.id
_entity.type
_entity.pdbx_description
1 polymer ?
#
loop_
_entity_poly.entity_id
_entity_poly.type
_entity_poly.pdbx_seq_one_letter_code
_entity_poly.pdbx_strand_id
1 'polypeptide(L)'
;MKSGGNKVIRGARHHLRELYASRSILHSLVYNNLFGRYRNSALGFAWNFIIPMVMICVYYVVFTEIRKSAISDFMVYVLSAMFPFSFMTQNLTGGASAITGNSGMVKKIYFPREILVFAQTLSTFLIMLIGYSVSLILIAATGFSLDWVSMLFVPAVLILELIFVTGYVFLFSSLTVYSRDVQYVLNSISMVFFFMTPMYFFADEATGLLNALIWINPFTYFVEALHSAVYFGEPPDAWVISMCLLLALFALVLGYAVFRRLKRGFAERL
;
A
#
# COMPACT_ATOMS: atom_id res chain seq x y z
N MET A 1 17.05 15.10 36.57
CA MET A 1 16.36 14.87 35.27
C MET A 1 16.98 13.78 34.36
N LYS A 2 18.11 13.10 34.69
CA LYS A 2 18.74 12.07 33.82
C LYS A 2 18.14 10.65 33.85
N SER A 3 17.12 10.37 34.68
CA SER A 3 16.59 9.01 34.89
C SER A 3 15.48 8.58 33.90
N GLY A 4 14.78 9.52 33.27
CA GLY A 4 13.65 9.23 32.38
C GLY A 4 14.04 8.66 31.01
N GLY A 5 15.09 9.20 30.38
CA GLY A 5 15.53 8.77 29.04
C GLY A 5 16.01 7.32 29.00
N ASN A 6 16.67 6.85 30.07
CA ASN A 6 17.22 5.50 30.13
C ASN A 6 16.12 4.42 30.26
N LYS A 7 14.97 4.75 30.89
CA LYS A 7 13.81 3.85 30.95
C LYS A 7 13.09 3.75 29.61
N VAL A 8 12.94 4.85 28.88
CA VAL A 8 12.30 4.86 27.55
C VAL A 8 13.13 4.04 26.54
N ILE A 9 14.45 4.24 26.52
CA ILE A 9 15.35 3.50 25.61
C ILE A 9 15.38 2.00 25.95
N ARG A 10 15.38 1.63 27.24
CA ARG A 10 15.28 0.23 27.67
C ARG A 10 13.95 -0.41 27.27
N GLY A 11 12.84 0.31 27.45
CA GLY A 11 11.51 -0.17 27.05
C GLY A 11 11.40 -0.39 25.54
N ALA A 12 11.93 0.53 24.73
CA ALA A 12 11.98 0.39 23.28
C ALA A 12 12.81 -0.83 22.84
N ARG A 13 14.01 -1.03 23.43
CA ARG A 13 14.84 -2.21 23.16
C ARG A 13 14.16 -3.52 23.54
N HIS A 14 13.44 -3.57 24.66
CA HIS A 14 12.68 -4.74 25.07
C HIS A 14 11.56 -5.06 24.07
N HIS A 15 10.80 -4.04 23.66
CA HIS A 15 9.73 -4.21 22.68
C HIS A 15 10.23 -4.68 21.31
N LEU A 16 11.36 -4.13 20.84
CA LEU A 16 12.00 -4.60 19.61
C LEU A 16 12.48 -6.05 19.72
N ARG A 17 12.98 -6.47 20.90
CA ARG A 17 13.34 -7.87 21.16
C ARG A 17 12.12 -8.79 21.14
N GLU A 18 10.98 -8.39 21.70
CA GLU A 18 9.73 -9.17 21.64
C GLU A 18 9.22 -9.33 20.21
N LEU A 19 9.27 -8.25 19.42
CA LEU A 19 8.93 -8.29 17.98
C LEU A 19 9.83 -9.26 17.23
N TYR A 20 11.15 -9.20 17.47
CA TYR A 20 12.11 -10.11 16.86
C TYR A 20 11.92 -11.56 17.32
N ALA A 21 11.64 -11.79 18.62
CA ALA A 21 11.36 -13.11 19.16
C ALA A 21 10.10 -13.74 18.53
N SER A 22 9.14 -12.90 18.14
CA SER A 22 7.89 -13.30 17.50
C SER A 22 7.99 -13.44 15.97
N ARG A 23 9.21 -13.44 15.40
CA ARG A 23 9.45 -13.60 13.96
C ARG A 23 8.85 -14.87 13.37
N SER A 24 8.76 -15.95 14.16
CA SER A 24 8.12 -17.20 13.73
C SER A 24 6.64 -17.00 13.47
N ILE A 25 5.95 -16.27 14.36
CA ILE A 25 4.54 -15.90 14.21
C ILE A 25 4.36 -15.02 12.97
N LEU A 26 5.22 -14.01 12.81
CA LEU A 26 5.20 -13.14 11.62
C LEU A 26 5.36 -13.96 10.33
N HIS A 27 6.36 -14.84 10.27
CA HIS A 27 6.60 -15.69 9.11
C HIS A 27 5.40 -16.59 8.81
N SER A 28 4.83 -17.25 9.83
CA SER A 28 3.64 -18.09 9.68
C SER A 28 2.42 -17.31 9.19
N LEU A 29 2.22 -16.09 9.68
CA LEU A 29 1.11 -15.22 9.24
C LEU A 29 1.32 -14.73 7.81
N VAL A 30 2.53 -14.31 7.45
CA VAL A 30 2.86 -13.91 6.08
C VAL A 30 2.66 -15.08 5.12
N TYR A 31 3.18 -16.26 5.45
CA TYR A 31 2.98 -17.47 4.67
C TYR A 31 1.49 -17.82 4.51
N ASN A 32 0.72 -17.75 5.60
CA ASN A 32 -0.71 -18.02 5.56
C ASN A 32 -1.49 -16.98 4.74
N ASN A 33 -1.11 -15.69 4.81
CA ASN A 33 -1.70 -14.66 3.97
C ASN A 33 -1.39 -14.87 2.48
N LEU A 34 -0.16 -15.29 2.16
CA LEU A 34 0.28 -15.53 0.79
C LEU A 34 -0.30 -16.79 0.16
N PHE A 35 -0.39 -17.89 0.90
CA PHE A 35 -0.75 -19.20 0.33
C PHE A 35 -2.00 -19.82 0.97
N GLY A 36 -2.25 -19.52 2.25
CA GLY A 36 -3.36 -20.11 3.01
C GLY A 36 -4.73 -19.75 2.46
N ARG A 37 -4.91 -18.51 1.99
CA ARG A 37 -6.16 -18.04 1.36
C ARG A 37 -6.50 -18.78 0.05
N TYR A 38 -5.53 -19.46 -0.55
CA TYR A 38 -5.65 -20.10 -1.86
C TYR A 38 -5.78 -21.62 -1.80
N ARG A 39 -5.76 -22.24 -0.62
CA ARG A 39 -5.73 -23.71 -0.45
C ARG A 39 -6.88 -24.47 -1.10
N ASN A 40 -8.03 -23.82 -1.33
CA ASN A 40 -9.21 -24.41 -1.96
C ASN A 40 -9.62 -23.68 -3.26
N SER A 41 -8.70 -22.95 -3.88
CA SER A 41 -8.98 -22.22 -5.13
C SER A 41 -8.31 -22.93 -6.30
N ALA A 42 -9.09 -23.18 -7.37
CA ALA A 42 -8.60 -23.86 -8.57
C ALA A 42 -7.41 -23.12 -9.22
N LEU A 43 -7.46 -21.79 -9.26
CA LEU A 43 -6.38 -20.94 -9.80
C LEU A 43 -5.40 -20.47 -8.72
N GLY A 44 -5.80 -20.57 -7.45
CA GLY A 44 -4.95 -20.30 -6.30
C GLY A 44 -4.30 -18.91 -6.34
N PHE A 45 -2.98 -18.87 -6.15
CA PHE A 45 -2.16 -17.65 -6.09
C PHE A 45 -2.24 -16.80 -7.38
N ALA A 46 -2.59 -17.40 -8.52
CA ALA A 46 -2.68 -16.71 -9.81
C ALA A 46 -3.72 -15.57 -9.81
N TRP A 47 -4.74 -15.63 -8.94
CA TRP A 47 -5.77 -14.61 -8.84
C TRP A 47 -5.25 -13.20 -8.54
N ASN A 48 -4.11 -13.09 -7.84
CA ASN A 48 -3.48 -11.80 -7.57
C ASN A 48 -3.03 -11.07 -8.84
N PHE A 49 -2.83 -11.80 -9.94
CA PHE A 49 -2.37 -11.25 -11.22
C PHE A 49 -3.49 -11.23 -12.25
N ILE A 50 -4.35 -12.25 -12.28
CA ILE A 50 -5.47 -12.33 -13.23
C ILE A 50 -6.37 -11.09 -13.12
N ILE A 51 -6.73 -10.67 -11.90
CA ILE A 51 -7.63 -9.52 -11.71
C ILE A 51 -6.99 -8.22 -12.24
N PRO A 52 -5.77 -7.83 -11.84
CA PRO A 52 -5.09 -6.68 -12.43
C PRO A 52 -4.93 -6.76 -13.95
N MET A 53 -4.59 -7.93 -14.51
CA MET A 53 -4.43 -8.09 -15.95
C MET A 53 -5.74 -7.89 -16.70
N VAL A 54 -6.84 -8.45 -16.20
CA VAL A 54 -8.18 -8.20 -16.75
C VAL A 54 -8.51 -6.70 -16.70
N MET A 55 -8.21 -6.02 -15.59
CA MET A 55 -8.43 -4.58 -15.48
C MET A 55 -7.60 -3.77 -16.47
N ILE A 56 -6.34 -4.14 -16.70
CA ILE A 56 -5.48 -3.50 -17.72
C ILE A 56 -6.10 -3.67 -19.11
N CYS A 57 -6.57 -4.86 -19.46
CA CYS A 57 -7.24 -5.10 -20.74
C CYS A 57 -8.51 -4.24 -20.87
N VAL A 58 -9.31 -4.14 -19.81
CA VAL A 58 -10.50 -3.28 -19.80
C VAL A 58 -10.12 -1.81 -19.99
N TYR A 59 -9.11 -1.31 -19.27
CA TYR A 59 -8.66 0.07 -19.44
C TYR A 59 -8.11 0.33 -20.83
N TYR A 60 -7.34 -0.60 -21.40
CA TYR A 60 -6.86 -0.48 -22.77
C TYR A 60 -8.04 -0.35 -23.76
N VAL A 61 -9.03 -1.23 -23.69
CA VAL A 61 -10.21 -1.15 -24.59
C VAL A 61 -10.97 0.16 -24.39
N VAL A 62 -11.23 0.56 -23.14
CA VAL A 62 -12.01 1.77 -22.87
C VAL A 62 -11.25 3.04 -23.26
N PHE A 63 -10.00 3.19 -22.86
CA PHE A 63 -9.26 4.44 -23.02
C PHE A 63 -8.57 4.55 -24.37
N THR A 64 -8.04 3.46 -24.92
CA THR A 64 -7.39 3.48 -26.24
C THR A 64 -8.42 3.35 -27.36
N GLU A 65 -9.24 2.29 -27.36
CA GLU A 65 -10.10 1.99 -28.51
C GLU A 65 -11.38 2.86 -28.55
N ILE A 66 -12.03 3.07 -27.40
CA ILE A 66 -13.29 3.82 -27.34
C ILE A 66 -13.04 5.32 -27.18
N ARG A 67 -12.24 5.73 -26.18
CA ARG A 67 -12.03 7.15 -25.84
C ARG A 67 -10.92 7.82 -26.62
N LYS A 68 -10.05 7.07 -27.29
CA LYS A 68 -8.88 7.59 -28.03
C LYS A 68 -8.04 8.53 -27.16
N SER A 69 -7.59 8.02 -26.03
CA SER A 69 -6.74 8.75 -25.08
C SER A 69 -5.55 9.42 -25.77
N ALA A 70 -5.14 10.58 -25.26
CA ALA A 70 -3.97 11.31 -25.73
C ALA A 70 -2.64 10.68 -25.24
N ILE A 71 -2.70 9.75 -24.29
CA ILE A 71 -1.54 9.05 -23.72
C ILE A 71 -0.97 8.08 -24.76
N SER A 72 0.26 8.34 -25.23
CA SER A 72 1.03 7.39 -26.03
C SER A 72 1.38 6.16 -25.19
N ASP A 73 1.38 4.97 -25.79
CA ASP A 73 1.70 3.72 -25.07
C ASP A 73 0.91 3.55 -23.76
N PHE A 74 -0.41 3.77 -23.82
CA PHE A 74 -1.31 3.75 -22.67
C PHE A 74 -1.11 2.54 -21.74
N MET A 75 -0.80 1.36 -22.30
CA MET A 75 -0.55 0.17 -21.50
C MET A 75 0.69 0.31 -20.60
N VAL A 76 1.75 0.95 -21.08
CA VAL A 76 2.96 1.25 -20.29
C VAL A 76 2.62 2.23 -19.17
N TYR A 77 1.87 3.29 -19.47
CA TYR A 77 1.41 4.25 -18.47
C TYR A 77 0.66 3.56 -17.33
N VAL A 78 -0.36 2.76 -17.63
CA VAL A 78 -1.11 2.02 -16.59
C VAL A 78 -0.22 1.02 -15.84
N LEU A 79 0.60 0.24 -16.55
CA LEU A 79 1.46 -0.79 -15.96
C LEU A 79 2.51 -0.20 -14.99
N SER A 80 2.89 1.05 -15.20
CA SER A 80 3.91 1.73 -14.39
C SER A 80 3.48 2.00 -12.93
N ALA A 81 2.18 2.04 -12.65
CA ALA A 81 1.67 2.31 -11.30
C ALA A 81 0.51 1.40 -10.82
N MET A 82 -0.08 0.56 -11.69
CA MET A 82 -1.25 -0.27 -11.35
C MET A 82 -1.06 -1.18 -10.13
N PHE A 83 0.09 -1.86 -10.03
CA PHE A 83 0.37 -2.76 -8.90
C PHE A 83 0.62 -2.01 -7.58
N PRO A 84 1.45 -0.95 -7.55
CA PRO A 84 1.56 -0.03 -6.41
C PRO A 84 0.20 0.55 -5.96
N PHE A 85 -0.58 1.09 -6.89
CA PHE A 85 -1.92 1.56 -6.60
C PHE A 85 -2.83 0.47 -5.99
N SER A 86 -2.78 -0.74 -6.54
CA SER A 86 -3.50 -1.90 -6.01
C SER A 86 -3.04 -2.26 -4.60
N PHE A 87 -1.75 -2.14 -4.29
CA PHE A 87 -1.22 -2.38 -2.94
C PHE A 87 -1.77 -1.39 -1.92
N MET A 88 -1.84 -0.10 -2.27
CA MET A 88 -2.44 0.92 -1.41
C MET A 88 -3.95 0.69 -1.20
N THR A 89 -4.72 0.41 -2.26
CA THR A 89 -6.17 0.19 -2.12
C THR A 89 -6.53 -1.11 -1.39
N GLN A 90 -5.78 -2.19 -1.62
CA GLN A 90 -5.95 -3.46 -0.90
C GLN A 90 -5.68 -3.32 0.59
N ASN A 91 -4.70 -2.51 0.99
CA ASN A 91 -4.42 -2.29 2.41
C ASN A 91 -5.34 -1.26 3.05
N LEU A 92 -5.87 -0.29 2.30
CA LEU A 92 -6.88 0.65 2.82
C LEU A 92 -8.11 -0.09 3.33
N THR A 93 -8.52 -1.14 2.63
CA THR A 93 -9.71 -1.94 2.96
C THR A 93 -9.35 -3.21 3.76
N GLY A 94 -8.53 -4.09 3.19
CA GLY A 94 -8.13 -5.36 3.81
C GLY A 94 -7.20 -5.18 5.01
N GLY A 95 -6.35 -4.15 5.00
CA GLY A 95 -5.49 -3.81 6.14
C GLY A 95 -6.28 -3.29 7.34
N ALA A 96 -7.38 -2.56 7.11
CA ALA A 96 -8.26 -2.11 8.18
C ALA A 96 -8.91 -3.25 8.97
N SER A 97 -9.00 -4.46 8.39
CA SER A 97 -9.50 -5.66 9.07
C SER A 97 -8.39 -6.55 9.64
N ALA A 98 -7.11 -6.15 9.61
CA ALA A 98 -5.99 -7.00 10.02
C ALA A 98 -6.10 -7.50 11.47
N ILE A 99 -6.60 -6.67 12.39
CA ILE A 99 -6.78 -7.04 13.80
C ILE A 99 -8.07 -7.84 14.01
N THR A 100 -9.20 -7.33 13.49
CA THR A 100 -10.52 -7.95 13.67
C THR A 100 -10.61 -9.33 13.01
N GLY A 101 -9.98 -9.51 11.84
CA GLY A 101 -9.87 -10.79 11.15
C GLY A 101 -9.03 -11.84 11.88
N ASN A 102 -8.19 -11.42 12.83
CA ASN A 102 -7.35 -12.30 13.66
C ASN A 102 -7.81 -12.31 15.13
N SER A 103 -9.06 -11.93 15.42
CA SER A 103 -9.60 -11.80 16.78
C SER A 103 -9.41 -13.04 17.66
N GLY A 104 -9.59 -14.24 17.10
CA GLY A 104 -9.38 -15.50 17.81
C GLY A 104 -7.95 -15.67 18.33
N MET A 105 -6.95 -15.24 17.56
CA MET A 105 -5.54 -15.26 17.99
C MET A 105 -5.28 -14.17 19.04
N VAL A 106 -5.81 -12.96 18.83
CA VAL A 106 -5.66 -11.82 19.73
C VAL A 106 -6.21 -12.11 21.14
N LYS A 107 -7.32 -12.86 21.24
CA LYS A 107 -7.93 -13.22 22.54
C LYS A 107 -7.22 -14.39 23.25
N LYS A 108 -6.61 -15.31 22.50
CA LYS A 108 -6.13 -16.59 23.05
C LYS A 108 -4.64 -16.63 23.34
N ILE A 109 -3.83 -15.82 22.65
CA ILE A 109 -2.37 -15.92 22.71
C ILE A 109 -1.79 -14.51 22.95
N TYR A 110 -0.81 -14.42 23.85
CA TYR A 110 -0.07 -13.16 24.06
C TYR A 110 1.05 -13.03 23.03
N PHE A 111 1.01 -11.95 22.23
CA PHE A 111 2.07 -11.53 21.32
C PHE A 111 1.97 -10.02 21.02
N PRO A 112 3.02 -9.37 20.48
CA PRO A 112 2.93 -7.99 20.02
C PRO A 112 1.93 -7.86 18.86
N ARG A 113 0.87 -7.08 19.04
CA ARG A 113 -0.25 -6.99 18.08
C ARG A 113 0.15 -6.30 16.79
N GLU A 114 1.26 -5.55 16.81
CA GLU A 114 1.90 -4.94 15.65
C GLU A 114 2.23 -5.97 14.56
N ILE A 115 2.47 -7.23 14.94
CA ILE A 115 2.81 -8.31 14.02
C ILE A 115 1.67 -8.58 13.03
N LEU A 116 0.42 -8.39 13.42
CA LEU A 116 -0.72 -8.55 12.50
C LEU A 116 -0.71 -7.50 11.40
N VAL A 117 -0.36 -6.25 11.75
CA VAL A 117 -0.22 -5.16 10.80
C VAL A 117 0.95 -5.45 9.85
N PHE A 118 2.12 -5.78 10.39
CA PHE A 118 3.28 -6.12 9.57
C PHE A 118 3.05 -7.35 8.69
N ALA A 119 2.38 -8.38 9.18
CA ALA A 119 2.09 -9.58 8.39
C ALA A 119 1.19 -9.26 7.18
N GLN A 120 0.18 -8.41 7.39
CA GLN A 120 -0.73 -7.97 6.34
C GLN A 120 0.00 -7.10 5.31
N THR A 121 0.70 -6.05 5.74
CA THR A 121 1.38 -5.15 4.80
C THR A 121 2.54 -5.82 4.07
N LEU A 122 3.34 -6.64 4.75
CA LEU A 122 4.44 -7.35 4.11
C LEU A 122 3.94 -8.41 3.11
N SER A 123 2.87 -9.15 3.42
CA SER A 123 2.32 -10.14 2.49
C SER A 123 1.80 -9.51 1.20
N THR A 124 1.08 -8.40 1.29
CA THR A 124 0.55 -7.67 0.13
C THR A 124 1.65 -6.92 -0.62
N PHE A 125 2.67 -6.43 0.08
CA PHE A 125 3.85 -5.84 -0.54
C PHE A 125 4.65 -6.85 -1.36
N LEU A 126 4.80 -8.09 -0.88
CA LEU A 126 5.45 -9.16 -1.65
C LEU A 126 4.66 -9.53 -2.91
N ILE A 127 3.32 -9.60 -2.82
CA ILE A 127 2.45 -9.79 -3.99
C ILE A 127 2.62 -8.66 -5.00
N MET A 128 2.63 -7.41 -4.51
CA MET A 128 2.86 -6.23 -5.33
C MET A 128 4.22 -6.26 -6.00
N LEU A 129 5.30 -6.58 -5.27
CA LEU A 129 6.64 -6.68 -5.85
C LEU A 129 6.73 -7.70 -6.97
N ILE A 130 6.11 -8.88 -6.80
CA ILE A 130 6.06 -9.90 -7.87
C ILE A 130 5.31 -9.36 -9.08
N GLY A 131 4.13 -8.78 -8.87
CA GLY A 131 3.28 -8.27 -9.97
C GLY A 131 3.91 -7.10 -10.70
N TYR A 132 4.55 -6.20 -9.95
CA TYR A 132 5.23 -5.04 -10.48
C TYR A 132 6.54 -5.41 -11.20
N SER A 133 7.27 -6.42 -10.71
CA SER A 133 8.41 -6.96 -11.46
C SER A 133 7.97 -7.53 -12.80
N VAL A 134 6.84 -8.23 -12.85
CA VAL A 134 6.24 -8.72 -14.10
C VAL A 134 5.83 -7.56 -15.00
N SER A 135 5.24 -6.47 -14.46
CA SER A 135 4.87 -5.31 -15.27
C SER A 135 6.08 -4.62 -15.89
N LEU A 136 7.17 -4.45 -15.15
CA LEU A 136 8.42 -3.88 -15.68
C LEU A 136 9.04 -4.76 -16.78
N ILE A 137 9.01 -6.09 -16.62
CA ILE A 137 9.46 -7.02 -17.67
C ILE A 137 8.61 -6.88 -18.93
N LEU A 138 7.29 -6.78 -18.79
CA LEU A 138 6.38 -6.60 -19.93
C LEU A 138 6.64 -5.27 -20.64
N ILE A 139 6.86 -4.17 -19.91
CA ILE A 139 7.22 -2.88 -20.49
C ILE A 139 8.54 -2.97 -21.26
N ALA A 140 9.57 -3.58 -20.69
CA ALA A 140 10.85 -3.76 -21.39
C ALA A 140 10.69 -4.62 -22.65
N ALA A 141 9.81 -5.63 -22.62
CA ALA A 141 9.55 -6.52 -23.75
C ALA A 141 8.81 -5.84 -24.92
N THR A 142 8.11 -4.72 -24.71
CA THR A 142 7.51 -3.96 -25.82
C THR A 142 8.53 -3.14 -26.61
N GLY A 143 9.78 -3.06 -26.13
CA GLY A 143 10.79 -2.17 -26.70
C GLY A 143 10.69 -0.73 -26.19
N PHE A 144 9.85 -0.46 -25.18
CA PHE A 144 9.78 0.84 -24.54
C PHE A 144 11.10 1.17 -23.85
N SER A 145 11.63 2.37 -24.10
CA SER A 145 12.92 2.81 -23.55
C SER A 145 12.78 3.15 -22.07
N LEU A 146 13.35 2.32 -21.20
CA LEU A 146 13.46 2.60 -19.77
C LEU A 146 14.77 3.34 -19.48
N ASP A 147 14.68 4.51 -18.87
CA ASP A 147 15.86 5.24 -18.39
C ASP A 147 16.36 4.62 -17.08
N TRP A 148 17.59 4.07 -17.12
CA TRP A 148 18.17 3.35 -15.97
C TRP A 148 18.44 4.24 -14.76
N VAL A 149 18.66 5.55 -14.97
CA VAL A 149 18.90 6.50 -13.87
C VAL A 149 17.59 6.76 -13.13
N SER A 150 16.51 7.02 -13.86
CA SER A 150 15.17 7.26 -13.32
C SER A 150 14.61 6.00 -12.64
N MET A 151 14.94 4.81 -13.14
CA MET A 151 14.63 3.53 -12.48
C MET A 151 15.19 3.38 -11.06
N LEU A 152 16.26 4.09 -10.69
CA LEU A 152 16.79 4.05 -9.32
C LEU A 152 15.83 4.65 -8.28
N PHE A 153 14.90 5.51 -8.71
CA PHE A 153 13.88 6.08 -7.82
C PHE A 153 12.77 5.09 -7.47
N VAL A 154 12.50 4.11 -8.34
CA VAL A 154 11.41 3.14 -8.14
C VAL A 154 11.53 2.40 -6.80
N PRO A 155 12.66 1.76 -6.43
CA PRO A 155 12.79 1.13 -5.13
C PRO A 155 12.59 2.10 -3.95
N ALA A 156 13.05 3.35 -4.08
CA ALA A 156 12.89 4.36 -3.04
C ALA A 156 11.40 4.72 -2.83
N VAL A 157 10.66 4.93 -3.93
CA VAL A 157 9.22 5.22 -3.89
C VAL A 157 8.44 4.04 -3.28
N LEU A 158 8.74 2.80 -3.69
CA LEU A 158 8.08 1.61 -3.13
C LEU A 158 8.35 1.43 -1.63
N ILE A 159 9.53 1.80 -1.14
CA ILE A 159 9.83 1.78 0.31
C ILE A 159 9.01 2.85 1.05
N LEU A 160 8.93 4.07 0.51
CA LEU A 160 8.11 5.13 1.09
C LEU A 160 6.63 4.73 1.11
N GLU A 161 6.15 4.10 0.04
CA GLU A 161 4.81 3.55 -0.08
C GLU A 161 4.55 2.48 0.98
N LEU A 162 5.47 1.52 1.18
CA LEU A 162 5.36 0.51 2.25
C LEU A 162 5.25 1.14 3.64
N ILE A 163 6.03 2.20 3.90
CA ILE A 163 5.99 2.94 5.18
C ILE A 163 4.65 3.64 5.34
N PHE A 164 4.19 4.35 4.31
CA PHE A 164 2.90 5.04 4.27
C PHE A 164 1.74 4.08 4.53
N VAL A 165 1.72 2.96 3.80
CA VAL A 165 0.72 1.90 3.92
C VAL A 165 0.72 1.30 5.32
N THR A 166 1.89 0.96 5.85
CA THR A 166 2.00 0.45 7.22
C THR A 166 1.47 1.44 8.25
N GLY A 167 1.73 2.74 8.05
CA GLY A 167 1.21 3.80 8.89
C GLY A 167 -0.31 3.88 8.93
N TYR A 168 -0.97 4.00 7.78
CA TYR A 168 -2.44 4.08 7.80
C TYR A 168 -3.09 2.74 8.18
N VAL A 169 -2.44 1.59 7.93
CA VAL A 169 -2.96 0.29 8.40
C VAL A 169 -2.92 0.24 9.92
N PHE A 170 -1.87 0.75 10.58
CA PHE A 170 -1.89 0.91 12.04
C PHE A 170 -3.07 1.75 12.51
N LEU A 171 -3.33 2.88 11.84
CA LEU A 171 -4.46 3.76 12.17
C LEU A 171 -5.79 3.03 12.01
N PHE A 172 -6.14 2.64 10.79
CA PHE A 172 -7.46 2.13 10.47
C PHE A 172 -7.73 0.76 11.09
N SER A 173 -6.73 -0.12 11.17
CA SER A 173 -6.93 -1.41 11.84
C SER A 173 -7.24 -1.27 13.33
N SER A 174 -6.73 -0.23 13.99
CA SER A 174 -7.08 0.08 15.38
C SER A 174 -8.47 0.69 15.52
N LEU A 175 -8.89 1.55 14.58
CA LEU A 175 -10.22 2.17 14.60
C LEU A 175 -11.32 1.14 14.30
N THR A 176 -11.09 0.20 13.39
CA THR A 176 -12.05 -0.85 13.03
C THR A 176 -12.40 -1.77 14.20
N VAL A 177 -11.47 -1.97 15.15
CA VAL A 177 -11.76 -2.73 16.40
C VAL A 177 -12.81 -2.01 17.25
N TYR A 178 -12.86 -0.68 17.18
CA TYR A 178 -13.76 0.15 17.98
C TYR A 178 -15.05 0.49 17.25
N SER A 179 -15.04 0.51 15.92
CA SER A 179 -16.23 0.70 15.08
C SER A 179 -16.09 -0.04 13.75
N ARG A 180 -17.04 -0.93 13.45
CA ARG A 180 -17.09 -1.65 12.17
C ARG A 180 -17.42 -0.74 10.99
N ASP A 181 -18.06 0.40 11.25
CA ASP A 181 -18.46 1.37 10.22
C ASP A 181 -17.26 1.97 9.48
N VAL A 182 -16.10 2.00 10.14
CA VAL A 182 -14.83 2.41 9.54
C VAL A 182 -14.54 1.62 8.26
N GLN A 183 -14.83 0.32 8.22
CA GLN A 183 -14.58 -0.50 7.04
C GLN A 183 -15.45 -0.08 5.85
N TYR A 184 -16.72 0.26 6.08
CA TYR A 184 -17.61 0.74 5.02
C TYR A 184 -17.14 2.09 4.49
N VAL A 185 -16.77 3.01 5.37
CA VAL A 185 -16.23 4.32 4.99
C VAL A 185 -14.95 4.16 4.14
N LEU A 186 -14.04 3.27 4.55
CA LEU A 186 -12.80 3.03 3.81
C LEU A 186 -13.03 2.38 2.45
N ASN A 187 -14.02 1.50 2.31
CA ASN A 187 -14.42 0.96 1.01
C ASN A 187 -14.90 2.07 0.07
N SER A 188 -15.73 2.99 0.57
CA SER A 188 -16.19 4.15 -0.21
C SER A 188 -15.04 5.10 -0.59
N ILE A 189 -14.15 5.41 0.35
CA ILE A 189 -12.96 6.24 0.09
C ILE A 189 -12.05 5.59 -0.95
N SER A 190 -11.85 4.27 -0.88
CA SER A 190 -11.05 3.53 -1.86
C SER A 190 -11.58 3.70 -3.27
N MET A 191 -12.91 3.65 -3.45
CA MET A 191 -13.55 3.88 -4.74
C MET A 191 -13.36 5.32 -5.23
N VAL A 192 -13.47 6.31 -4.34
CA VAL A 192 -13.21 7.72 -4.66
C VAL A 192 -11.76 7.92 -5.09
N PHE A 193 -10.80 7.37 -4.34
CA PHE A 193 -9.37 7.44 -4.65
C PHE A 193 -9.03 6.78 -5.98
N PHE A 194 -9.71 5.69 -6.33
CA PHE A 194 -9.55 5.06 -7.64
C PHE A 194 -9.84 6.01 -8.81
N PHE A 195 -10.90 6.82 -8.73
CA PHE A 195 -11.22 7.78 -9.79
C PHE A 195 -10.39 9.07 -9.72
N MET A 196 -9.93 9.46 -8.52
CA MET A 196 -9.14 10.68 -8.32
C MET A 196 -7.64 10.51 -8.57
N THR A 197 -7.14 9.28 -8.60
CA THR A 197 -5.73 9.01 -8.88
C THR A 197 -5.53 9.01 -10.40
N PRO A 198 -4.47 9.64 -10.93
CA PRO A 198 -4.21 9.79 -12.37
C PRO A 198 -3.78 8.49 -13.07
N MET A 199 -4.50 7.38 -12.86
CA MET A 199 -4.18 6.05 -13.38
C MET A 199 -4.37 5.91 -14.90
N TYR A 200 -5.21 6.74 -15.52
CA TYR A 200 -5.61 6.62 -16.92
C TYR A 200 -5.74 7.99 -17.63
N PHE A 201 -5.29 9.06 -16.98
CA PHE A 201 -5.25 10.44 -17.47
C PHE A 201 -4.00 11.11 -16.87
N PHE A 202 -3.47 12.14 -17.52
CA PHE A 202 -2.36 12.91 -16.96
C PHE A 202 -2.84 13.88 -15.88
N ALA A 203 -2.11 13.99 -14.77
CA ALA A 203 -2.50 14.86 -13.65
C ALA A 203 -2.68 16.34 -14.07
N ASP A 204 -1.91 16.80 -15.05
CA ASP A 204 -1.91 18.18 -15.55
C ASP A 204 -3.11 18.53 -16.44
N GLU A 205 -3.86 17.54 -16.94
CA GLU A 205 -5.07 17.79 -17.73
C GLU A 205 -6.21 18.35 -16.88
N ALA A 206 -6.18 18.11 -15.57
CA ALA A 206 -7.22 18.57 -14.65
C ALA A 206 -7.04 20.04 -14.27
N THR A 207 -8.13 20.80 -14.30
CA THR A 207 -8.15 22.22 -13.91
C THR A 207 -9.16 22.50 -12.78
N GLY A 208 -8.99 23.62 -12.08
CA GLY A 208 -9.89 24.08 -11.04
C GLY A 208 -10.04 23.10 -9.87
N LEU A 209 -11.28 22.82 -9.46
CA LEU A 209 -11.58 21.94 -8.33
C LEU A 209 -11.05 20.51 -8.54
N LEU A 210 -11.08 20.00 -9.77
CA LEU A 210 -10.63 18.64 -10.06
C LEU A 210 -9.13 18.47 -9.80
N ASN A 211 -8.32 19.47 -10.18
CA ASN A 211 -6.89 19.50 -9.89
C ASN A 211 -6.64 19.46 -8.37
N ALA A 212 -7.33 20.32 -7.61
CA ALA A 212 -7.22 20.34 -6.16
C ALA A 212 -7.63 18.99 -5.52
N LEU A 213 -8.64 18.32 -6.05
CA LEU A 213 -9.05 17.00 -5.62
C LEU A 213 -7.97 15.94 -5.94
N ILE A 214 -7.37 15.96 -7.13
CA ILE A 214 -6.29 15.02 -7.47
C ILE A 214 -5.11 15.16 -6.50
N TRP A 215 -4.70 16.40 -6.21
CA TRP A 215 -3.52 16.64 -5.37
C TRP A 215 -3.78 16.57 -3.86
N ILE A 216 -5.04 16.61 -3.38
CA ILE A 216 -5.35 16.30 -1.97
C ILE A 216 -5.30 14.80 -1.68
N ASN A 217 -5.46 13.97 -2.71
CA ASN A 217 -5.37 12.51 -2.58
C ASN A 217 -3.90 12.09 -2.36
N PRO A 218 -3.57 11.47 -1.22
CA PRO A 218 -2.19 11.08 -0.93
C PRO A 218 -1.65 10.01 -1.89
N PHE A 219 -2.51 9.21 -2.55
CA PHE A 219 -2.07 8.15 -3.46
C PHE A 219 -1.50 8.72 -4.77
N THR A 220 -1.95 9.92 -5.16
CA THR A 220 -1.49 10.62 -6.36
C THR A 220 0.02 10.80 -6.35
N TYR A 221 0.61 11.22 -5.23
CA TYR A 221 2.06 11.48 -5.16
C TYR A 221 2.91 10.23 -5.43
N PHE A 222 2.49 9.07 -4.93
CA PHE A 222 3.20 7.81 -5.15
C PHE A 222 3.06 7.35 -6.60
N VAL A 223 1.86 7.48 -7.17
CA VAL A 223 1.56 7.11 -8.57
C VAL A 223 2.30 8.00 -9.54
N GLU A 224 2.26 9.33 -9.36
CA GLU A 224 2.99 10.28 -10.20
C GLU A 224 4.49 10.07 -10.12
N ALA A 225 5.04 9.78 -8.93
CA ALA A 225 6.46 9.47 -8.83
C ALA A 225 6.87 8.22 -9.62
N LEU A 226 5.98 7.23 -9.73
CA LEU A 226 6.24 6.04 -10.56
C LEU A 226 6.04 6.34 -12.05
N HIS A 227 5.06 7.17 -12.41
CA HIS A 227 4.87 7.65 -13.77
C HIS A 227 6.09 8.41 -14.27
N SER A 228 6.62 9.37 -13.48
CA SER A 228 7.87 10.09 -13.82
C SER A 228 9.01 9.11 -14.08
N ALA A 229 9.27 8.21 -13.12
CA ALA A 229 10.43 7.32 -13.19
C ALA A 229 10.34 6.28 -14.32
N VAL A 230 9.16 5.72 -14.58
CA VAL A 230 8.97 4.56 -15.47
C VAL A 230 8.48 4.97 -16.85
N TYR A 231 7.46 5.83 -16.93
CA TYR A 231 6.82 6.18 -18.18
C TYR A 231 7.49 7.39 -18.83
N PHE A 232 7.70 8.48 -18.09
CA PHE A 232 8.37 9.66 -18.63
C PHE A 232 9.89 9.50 -18.72
N GLY A 233 10.48 8.58 -17.94
CA GLY A 233 11.92 8.36 -17.91
C GLY A 233 12.68 9.53 -17.30
N GLU A 234 12.05 10.22 -16.34
CA GLU A 234 12.59 11.38 -15.65
C GLU A 234 12.60 11.16 -14.13
N PRO A 235 13.57 11.75 -13.39
CA PRO A 235 13.54 11.72 -11.95
C PRO A 235 12.24 12.39 -11.45
N PRO A 236 11.54 11.81 -10.46
CA PRO A 236 10.32 12.43 -9.96
C PRO A 236 10.59 13.80 -9.34
N ASP A 237 9.63 14.71 -9.51
CA ASP A 237 9.73 16.06 -8.99
C ASP A 237 10.07 16.09 -7.50
N ALA A 238 10.98 17.00 -7.12
CA ALA A 238 11.43 17.13 -5.73
C ALA A 238 10.27 17.39 -4.76
N TRP A 239 9.26 18.14 -5.20
CA TRP A 239 8.02 18.36 -4.45
C TRP A 239 7.26 17.04 -4.22
N VAL A 240 7.06 16.25 -5.27
CA VAL A 240 6.34 14.97 -5.23
C VAL A 240 7.03 14.00 -4.28
N ILE A 241 8.36 13.82 -4.41
CA ILE A 241 9.14 12.96 -3.50
C ILE A 241 9.07 13.46 -2.06
N SER A 242 9.14 14.77 -1.85
CA SER A 242 9.04 15.37 -0.52
C SER A 242 7.68 15.10 0.13
N MET A 243 6.60 15.16 -0.66
CA MET A 243 5.26 14.80 -0.21
C MET A 243 5.13 13.30 0.09
N CYS A 244 5.69 12.41 -0.75
CA CYS A 244 5.75 10.98 -0.45
C CYS A 244 6.41 10.72 0.92
N LEU A 245 7.56 11.35 1.17
CA LEU A 245 8.28 11.23 2.45
C LEU A 245 7.44 11.78 3.62
N LEU A 246 6.89 12.98 3.47
CA LEU A 246 6.08 13.62 4.51
C LEU A 246 4.85 12.78 4.86
N LEU A 247 4.11 12.31 3.85
CA LEU A 247 2.93 11.48 4.02
C LEU A 247 3.29 10.14 4.66
N ALA A 248 4.38 9.50 4.24
CA ALA A 248 4.87 8.25 4.82
C ALA A 248 5.20 8.39 6.31
N LEU A 249 5.96 9.43 6.67
CA LEU A 249 6.31 9.71 8.05
C LEU A 249 5.09 10.10 8.90
N PHE A 250 4.22 10.96 8.36
CA PHE A 250 3.01 11.40 9.03
C PHE A 250 2.08 10.21 9.32
N ALA A 251 1.79 9.38 8.32
CA ALA A 251 0.95 8.21 8.48
C ALA A 251 1.56 7.22 9.48
N LEU A 252 2.87 6.98 9.43
CA LEU A 252 3.55 6.07 10.36
C LEU A 252 3.48 6.58 11.79
N VAL A 253 3.84 7.84 12.02
CA VAL A 253 3.87 8.44 13.37
C VAL A 253 2.46 8.50 13.96
N LEU A 254 1.50 9.06 13.21
CA LEU A 254 0.12 9.20 13.68
C LEU A 254 -0.52 7.83 13.89
N GLY A 255 -0.43 6.95 12.89
CA GLY A 255 -1.04 5.63 12.94
C GLY A 255 -0.47 4.77 14.06
N TYR A 256 0.86 4.73 14.21
CA TYR A 256 1.49 3.98 15.30
C TYR A 256 1.17 4.57 16.67
N ALA A 257 1.08 5.91 16.81
CA ALA A 257 0.69 6.55 18.05
C ALA A 257 -0.75 6.19 18.48
N VAL A 258 -1.71 6.22 17.53
CA VAL A 258 -3.10 5.82 17.78
C VAL A 258 -3.18 4.32 18.10
N PHE A 259 -2.53 3.47 17.31
CA PHE A 259 -2.49 2.03 17.53
C PHE A 259 -1.95 1.68 18.92
N ARG A 260 -0.85 2.31 19.33
CA ARG A 260 -0.26 2.09 20.66
C ARG A 260 -1.18 2.47 21.81
N ARG A 261 -2.02 3.50 21.64
CA ARG A 261 -3.00 3.91 22.65
C ARG A 261 -4.16 2.92 22.71
N LEU A 262 -4.70 2.51 21.56
CA LEU A 262 -5.88 1.66 21.46
C LEU A 262 -5.60 0.16 21.69
N LYS A 263 -4.39 -0.33 21.39
CA LYS A 263 -4.06 -1.78 21.46
C LYS A 263 -4.29 -2.41 22.83
N ARG A 264 -4.37 -1.62 23.90
CA ARG A 264 -4.65 -2.09 25.27
C ARG A 264 -6.06 -2.66 25.42
N GLY A 265 -7.04 -2.10 24.69
CA GLY A 265 -8.45 -2.51 24.78
C GLY A 265 -8.88 -3.53 23.73
N PHE A 266 -7.98 -4.02 22.87
CA PHE A 266 -8.35 -4.91 21.77
C PHE A 266 -8.96 -6.22 22.26
N ALA A 267 -8.39 -6.86 23.28
CA ALA A 267 -8.89 -8.15 23.76
C ALA A 267 -10.31 -8.08 24.34
N GLU A 268 -10.69 -6.92 24.90
CA GLU A 268 -12.00 -6.69 25.51
C GLU A 268 -13.07 -6.33 24.49
N ARG A 269 -12.70 -5.68 23.39
CA ARG A 269 -13.65 -5.17 22.38
C ARG A 269 -13.84 -6.06 21.16
N LEU A 270 -12.90 -6.95 20.89
CA LEU A 270 -13.05 -8.00 19.89
C LEU A 270 -14.02 -9.07 20.37
#